data_AF-A0A938NQL8-F1
#
_entry.id   AF-A0A938NQL8-F1
#
_cell.length_a   1.000
_cell.length_b   1.000
_cell.length_c   1.000
_cell.angle_alpha   90.00
_cell.angle_beta   90.00
_cell.angle_gamma   90.00
#
_symmetry.space_group_name_H-M   'P 1'
#
loop_
_entity.id
_entity.type
_entity.pdbx_description
1 polymer ?
#
loop_
_entity_poly.entity_id
_entity_poly.type
_entity_poly.pdbx_seq_one_letter_code
_entity_poly.pdbx_strand_id
1 'polypeptide(L)' 'MNVFTYSEARQNMAALLDKAARGERVRIRRKDGHLFDLLAVKEPVSPLDVDGVDLGIRTAG' A
#
# COMPACT_ATOMS: atom_id res chain seq x y z
N MET A 1 -17.03 -1.67 -5.69
CA MET A 1 -16.07 -2.77 -5.52
C MET A 1 -15.49 -3.09 -6.89
N ASN A 2 -14.19 -2.87 -7.12
CA ASN A 2 -13.60 -3.05 -8.46
C ASN A 2 -12.97 -4.44 -8.56
N VAL A 3 -13.66 -5.36 -9.23
CA VAL A 3 -13.16 -6.70 -9.54
C VAL A 3 -12.65 -6.71 -10.97
N PHE A 4 -11.36 -6.97 -11.14
CA PHE A 4 -10.70 -7.07 -12.43
C PHE A 4 -10.49 -8.54 -12.79
N THR A 5 -10.61 -8.90 -14.06
CA THR A 5 -10.13 -10.19 -14.53
C THR A 5 -8.61 -10.25 -14.48
N TYR A 6 -8.05 -11.47 -14.45
CA TYR A 6 -6.62 -11.67 -14.55
C TYR A 6 -5.99 -10.99 -15.79
N SER A 7 -6.69 -10.96 -16.93
CA SER A 7 -6.19 -10.33 -18.15
C SER A 7 -6.15 -8.80 -18.03
N GLU A 8 -7.21 -8.17 -17.52
CA GLU A 8 -7.23 -6.72 -17.28
C GLU A 8 -6.16 -6.32 -16.27
N ALA A 9 -5.96 -7.13 -15.22
CA ALA A 9 -4.95 -6.88 -14.21
C ALA A 9 -3.53 -6.91 -14.79
N ARG A 10 -3.22 -7.85 -15.69
CA ARG A 10 -1.93 -7.87 -16.39
C ARG A 10 -1.71 -6.65 -17.28
N GLN A 11 -2.75 -6.20 -17.97
CA GLN A 11 -2.66 -5.04 -18.88
C GLN A 11 -2.53 -3.71 -18.13
N ASN A 12 -3.04 -3.62 -16.90
CA ASN A 12 -3.14 -2.37 -16.14
C ASN A 12 -2.46 -2.44 -14.77
N MET A 13 -1.47 -3.33 -14.59
CA MET A 13 -0.92 -3.64 -13.26
C MET A 13 -0.39 -2.40 -12.52
N ALA A 14 0.30 -1.48 -13.21
CA ALA A 14 0.80 -0.25 -12.61
C ALA A 14 -0.32 0.59 -11.98
N ALA A 15 -1.39 0.86 -12.73
CA ALA A 15 -2.53 1.62 -12.23
C ALA A 15 -3.28 0.91 -11.08
N LEU A 16 -3.28 -0.42 -11.07
CA LEU A 16 -3.86 -1.20 -9.97
C LEU A 16 -3.01 -1.13 -8.70
N LEU A 17 -1.68 -1.13 -8.82
CA LEU A 17 -0.76 -0.91 -7.70
C LEU A 17 -0.94 0.49 -7.12
N ASP A 18 -1.07 1.52 -7.96
CA ASP A 18 -1.33 2.89 -7.50
C ASP A 18 -2.65 2.99 -6.73
N LYS A 19 -3.70 2.31 -7.22
CA LYS A 19 -4.99 2.20 -6.50
C LYS A 19 -4.81 1.52 -5.14
N ALA A 20 -4.11 0.38 -5.11
CA ALA A 20 -3.85 -0.35 -3.86
C ALA A 20 -3.01 0.48 -2.88
N ALA A 21 -2.03 1.25 -3.36
CA ALA A 21 -1.21 2.14 -2.56
C ALA A 21 -2.02 3.28 -1.92
N ARG A 22 -3.05 3.78 -2.62
CA ARG A 22 -4.04 4.73 -2.07
C ARG A 22 -5.06 4.10 -1.11
N GLY A 23 -4.97 2.78 -0.87
CA GLY A 23 -5.90 2.05 0.00
C GLY A 23 -7.21 1.64 -0.69
N GLU A 24 -7.31 1.78 -2.01
CA GLU A 24 -8.48 1.30 -2.75
C GLU A 24 -8.52 -0.24 -2.76
N ARG A 25 -9.71 -0.82 -2.55
CA ARG A 25 -9.90 -2.27 -2.64
C ARG A 25 -9.86 -2.72 -4.10
N VAL A 26 -8.76 -3.36 -4.48
CA VAL A 26 -8.55 -3.99 -5.78
C VAL A 26 -8.62 -5.51 -5.62
N ARG A 27 -9.50 -6.16 -6.39
CA ARG A 27 -9.66 -7.62 -6.38
C ARG A 27 -9.48 -8.18 -7.79
N ILE A 28 -8.77 -9.28 -7.92
CA ILE A 28 -8.46 -9.94 -9.19
C ILE A 28 -9.16 -11.30 -9.23
N ARG A 29 -9.99 -11.52 -10.25
CA ARG A 29 -10.67 -12.79 -10.53
C ARG A 29 -9.92 -13.58 -11.59
N ARG A 30 -9.52 -14.81 -11.25
CA ARG A 30 -8.97 -15.77 -12.21
C ARG A 30 -10.08 -16.55 -12.91
N LYS A 31 -9.73 -17.23 -14.02
CA LYS A 31 -10.69 -18.02 -14.83
C LYS A 31 -11.32 -19.18 -14.06
N ASP A 32 -10.61 -19.71 -13.07
CA ASP A 32 -11.08 -20.75 -12.15
C ASP A 32 -12.12 -20.23 -11.12
N GLY A 33 -12.43 -18.94 -11.14
CA GLY A 33 -13.39 -18.30 -10.24
C GLY A 33 -12.77 -17.79 -8.94
N HIS A 34 -11.51 -18.08 -8.66
CA HIS A 34 -10.83 -17.61 -7.47
C HIS A 34 -10.62 -16.09 -7.49
N LEU A 35 -10.78 -15.48 -6.31
CA LEU A 35 -10.61 -14.06 -6.08
C LEU A 35 -9.39 -13.81 -5.19
N PHE A 36 -8.57 -12.84 -5.58
CA PHE A 36 -7.37 -12.42 -4.87
C PHE A 36 -7.45 -10.94 -4.57
N ASP A 37 -7.08 -10.51 -3.36
CA ASP A 37 -6.99 -9.10 -3.01
C ASP A 37 -5.56 -8.59 -3.26
N LEU A 38 -5.44 -7.39 -3.84
CA LEU A 38 -4.17 -6.69 -3.99
C LEU A 38 -4.03 -5.67 -2.86
N LEU A 39 -3.10 -5.93 -1.96
CA LEU A 39 -2.82 -5.10 -0.79
C LEU A 39 -1.43 -4.48 -0.93
N ALA A 40 -1.33 -3.16 -0.76
CA ALA A 40 -0.04 -2.53 -0.62
C ALA A 40 0.59 -2.96 0.71
N VAL A 41 1.81 -3.48 0.65
CA VAL A 41 2.60 -3.75 1.85
C VAL A 41 3.19 -2.42 2.29
N LYS A 42 2.77 -1.94 3.46
CA LYS A 42 3.48 -0.84 4.13
C LYS A 42 4.70 -1.46 4.79
N GLU A 43 5.88 -0.92 4.51
CA GLU A 43 7.03 -1.23 5.36
C GLU A 43 6.66 -0.86 6.80
N PRO A 44 6.95 -1.73 7.79
CA PRO A 44 6.81 -1.32 9.17
C PRO A 44 7.68 -0.09 9.34
N VAL A 45 7.08 0.99 9.85
CA VAL A 45 7.84 2.15 10.31
C VAL A 45 8.94 1.61 11.22
N SER A 46 10.17 2.09 11.06
CA SER A 46 11.30 1.60 11.85
C SER A 46 10.86 1.52 13.32
N PRO A 47 11.19 0.46 14.07
CA PRO A 47 10.90 0.42 15.51
C PRO A 47 11.53 1.59 16.27
N LEU A 48 12.49 2.29 15.65
CA LEU A 48 13.15 3.49 16.15
C LEU A 48 12.52 4.80 15.62
N ASP A 49 11.54 4.72 14.72
CA ASP A 49 10.76 5.88 14.24
C ASP A 49 9.64 6.18 15.24
N VAL A 50 10.06 6.80 16.34
CA VAL A 50 9.21 7.28 17.42
C VAL A 50 9.20 8.80 17.42
N ASP A 51 8.06 9.41 17.76
CA ASP A 51 7.96 10.87 17.88
C ASP A 51 9.03 11.39 18.87
N GLY A 52 9.88 12.29 18.39
CA GLY A 52 10.91 12.92 19.21
C GLY A 52 10.31 13.89 20.24
N VAL A 53 10.94 14.00 21.41
CA VAL A 53 10.58 15.01 22.42
C VAL A 53 11.49 16.22 22.22
N ASP A 54 10.89 17.38 21.93
CA ASP A 54 11.63 18.65 21.92
C ASP A 54 11.95 19.08 23.36
N LEU A 55 13.23 19.05 23.71
CA LEU A 55 13.73 19.41 25.04
C LEU A 55 14.14 20.89 25.14
N GLY A 56 14.01 21.68 24.07
CA GLY A 56 14.33 23.11 24.08
C GLY A 56 15.79 23.44 24.42
N ILE A 57 16.70 22.48 24.25
CA ILE A 57 18.11 22.64 24.63
C ILE A 57 18.78 23.63 23.68
N ARG A 58 19.42 24.65 24.25
CA ARG A 58 20.25 25.62 23.53
C ARG A 58 21.68 25.54 24.07
N THR A 59 22.67 25.61 23.19
CA THR A 59 24.07 25.70 23.58
C THR A 59 24.37 27.07 24.18
N ALA A 60 25.13 27.11 25.28
CA ALA A 60 25.63 28.36 25.85
C ALA A 60 26.65 28.98 24.88
N GLY A 61 26.42 30.24 24.50
CA GLY A 61 27.36 31.06 23.72
C GLY A 61 28.41 31.71 24.58
#